data_AF-A0A9D7M548-F1
#
_entry.id   AF-A0A9D7M548-F1
#
_cell.length_a   1.000
_cell.length_b   1.000
_cell.length_c   1.000
_cell.angle_alpha   90.00
_cell.angle_beta   90.00
_cell.angle_gamma   90.00
#
_symmetry.space_group_name_H-M   'P 1'
#
loop_
_entity.id
_entity.type
_entity.pdbx_description
1 polymer ?
#
loop_
_entity_poly.entity_id
_entity_poly.type
_entity_poly.pdbx_seq_one_letter_code
_entity_poly.pdbx_strand_id
1 'polypeptide(L)'
;MDRIKTIDSLRFYGALGILFAHFPAFGSSWLAVKLHDVLVYTSAPYLMVELFFCVSGFLITRIIITEKLKGTFHFGKFFFRRSLRIVPLYVLTLLAVGFIFNEDVGMQWQLTYTSNFLYIFKHYCPTKIVKK
;
A
#
# COMPACT_ATOMS: atom_id res chain seq x y z
N MET A 1 18.58 -9.31 -17.24
CA MET A 1 18.96 -8.26 -16.27
C MET A 1 18.75 -8.86 -14.91
N ASP A 2 19.81 -8.98 -14.12
CA ASP A 2 19.77 -9.88 -12.97
C ASP A 2 18.92 -9.30 -11.84
N ARG A 3 18.06 -10.16 -11.30
CA ARG A 3 17.22 -9.86 -10.15
C ARG A 3 18.12 -9.78 -8.92
N ILE A 4 18.18 -8.60 -8.31
CA ILE A 4 18.85 -8.44 -7.02
C ILE A 4 17.91 -8.99 -5.94
N LYS A 5 18.11 -10.25 -5.56
CA LYS A 5 17.24 -10.98 -4.63
C LYS A 5 17.10 -10.25 -3.28
N THR A 6 18.18 -9.68 -2.77
CA THR A 6 18.20 -8.97 -1.48
C THR A 6 17.23 -7.80 -1.41
N ILE A 7 17.09 -7.04 -2.50
CA ILE A 7 16.16 -5.89 -2.58
C ILE A 7 14.71 -6.35 -2.63
N ASP A 8 14.46 -7.48 -3.30
CA ASP A 8 13.13 -8.09 -3.36
C ASP A 8 12.69 -8.61 -1.98
N SER A 9 13.61 -9.22 -1.23
CA SER A 9 13.40 -9.63 0.16
C SER A 9 13.15 -8.43 1.08
N LEU A 10 13.91 -7.34 0.93
CA LEU A 10 13.72 -6.13 1.74
C LEU A 10 12.32 -5.53 1.53
N ARG A 11 11.84 -5.51 0.28
CA ARG A 11 10.47 -5.10 -0.04
C ARG A 11 9.44 -6.05 0.58
N PHE A 12 9.70 -7.36 0.59
CA PHE A 12 8.83 -8.34 1.23
C PHE A 12 8.70 -8.07 2.73
N TYR A 13 9.81 -7.86 3.44
CA TYR A 13 9.77 -7.54 4.88
C TYR A 13 9.06 -6.21 5.17
N GLY A 14 9.27 -5.18 4.34
CA GLY A 14 8.54 -3.91 4.46
C GLY A 14 7.03 -4.11 4.29
N ALA A 15 6.61 -4.85 3.26
CA ALA A 15 5.19 -5.16 3.03
C ALA A 15 4.58 -5.99 4.17
N LEU A 16 5.32 -6.96 4.69
CA LEU A 16 4.88 -7.80 5.81
C LEU A 16 4.69 -6.98 7.10
N GLY A 17 5.61 -6.06 7.39
CA GLY A 17 5.48 -5.13 8.51
C GLY A 17 4.25 -4.23 8.39
N ILE A 18 3.99 -3.69 7.19
CA ILE A 18 2.78 -2.89 6.91
C ILE A 18 1.52 -3.72 7.16
N LEU A 19 1.52 -4.99 6.72
CA LEU A 19 0.40 -5.91 6.92
C LEU A 19 0.10 -6.10 8.41
N PHE A 20 1.10 -6.46 9.21
CA PHE A 20 0.92 -6.66 10.66
C PHE A 20 0.44 -5.40 11.38
N ALA A 21 0.90 -4.22 10.97
CA ALA A 21 0.45 -2.96 11.55
C ALA A 21 -1.00 -2.58 11.19
N HIS A 22 -1.52 -3.05 10.05
CA HIS A 22 -2.89 -2.73 9.61
C HIS A 22 -3.90 -3.84 9.93
N PHE A 23 -3.45 -5.04 10.26
CA PHE A 23 -4.34 -6.13 10.68
C PHE A 23 -4.78 -5.96 12.14
N PRO A 24 -6.04 -6.27 12.48
CA PRO A 24 -6.50 -6.29 13.87
C PRO A 24 -5.74 -7.37 14.66
N ALA A 25 -5.56 -7.14 15.97
CA ALA A 25 -4.84 -8.06 16.85
C ALA A 25 -5.43 -9.48 16.78
N PHE A 26 -4.59 -10.49 16.45
CA PHE A 26 -4.99 -11.88 16.46
C PHE A 26 -4.86 -12.46 17.88
N GLY A 27 -5.99 -12.59 18.57
CA GLY A 27 -6.09 -13.25 19.87
C GLY A 27 -6.17 -12.29 21.05
N SER A 28 -6.73 -12.80 22.16
CA SER A 28 -6.97 -12.05 23.40
C SER A 28 -5.85 -12.20 24.44
N SER A 29 -4.74 -12.86 24.09
CA SER A 29 -3.64 -13.04 25.02
C SER A 29 -2.93 -11.70 25.27
N TRP A 30 -2.49 -11.47 26.52
CA TRP A 30 -1.85 -10.21 26.90
C TRP A 30 -0.62 -9.88 26.02
N LEU A 31 0.14 -10.92 25.63
CA LEU A 31 1.32 -10.80 24.79
C LEU A 31 0.94 -10.41 23.34
N ALA A 32 -0.12 -11.03 22.78
CA ALA A 32 -0.58 -10.69 21.44
C ALA A 32 -1.08 -9.25 21.36
N VAL A 33 -1.84 -8.80 22.36
CA VAL A 33 -2.33 -7.40 22.44
C VAL A 33 -1.17 -6.43 22.60
N LYS A 34 -0.22 -6.68 23.51
CA LYS A 34 0.94 -5.77 23.68
C LYS A 34 1.85 -5.72 22.45
N LEU A 35 2.09 -6.84 21.78
CA LEU A 35 2.88 -6.85 20.55
C LEU A 35 2.18 -6.09 19.43
N HIS A 36 0.86 -6.24 19.30
CA HIS A 36 0.06 -5.46 18.37
C HIS A 36 0.11 -3.97 18.71
N ASP A 37 -0.09 -3.60 19.97
CA ASP A 37 -0.03 -2.20 20.41
C ASP A 37 1.34 -1.58 20.13
N VAL A 38 2.44 -2.29 20.40
CA VAL A 38 3.79 -1.82 20.07
C VAL A 38 3.95 -1.66 18.57
N LEU A 39 3.43 -2.58 17.76
CA LEU A 39 3.52 -2.46 16.31
C LEU A 39 2.65 -1.33 15.75
N VAL A 40 1.50 -1.02 16.33
CA VAL A 40 0.54 -0.03 15.81
C VAL A 40 0.75 1.37 16.38
N TYR A 41 1.01 1.49 17.68
CA TYR A 41 1.13 2.78 18.38
C TYR A 41 2.55 3.34 18.41
N THR A 42 3.56 2.61 17.94
CA THR A 42 4.90 3.18 17.72
C THR A 42 5.03 3.75 16.30
N SER A 43 6.14 4.43 16.02
CA SER A 43 6.48 4.89 14.67
C SER A 43 6.90 3.76 13.70
N ALA A 44 6.91 2.51 14.15
CA ALA A 44 7.32 1.35 13.35
C ALA A 44 6.53 1.18 12.04
N PRO A 45 5.19 1.38 11.97
CA PRO A 45 4.44 1.29 10.72
C PRO A 45 4.92 2.31 9.68
N TYR A 46 5.15 3.56 10.12
CA TYR A 46 5.63 4.63 9.24
C TYR A 46 6.98 4.28 8.64
N LEU A 47 7.92 3.76 9.45
CA LEU A 47 9.22 3.32 8.97
C LEU A 47 9.11 2.20 7.92
N MET A 48 8.23 1.22 8.14
CA MET A 48 8.02 0.12 7.18
C MET A 48 7.43 0.62 5.85
N VAL A 49 6.50 1.58 5.92
CA VAL A 49 5.93 2.25 4.74
C VAL A 49 7.01 3.01 3.97
N GLU A 50 7.81 3.83 4.65
CA GLU A 50 8.91 4.59 4.04
C GLU A 50 9.95 3.68 3.39
N LEU A 51 10.37 2.63 4.09
CA LEU A 51 11.30 1.62 3.58
C LEU A 51 10.75 0.95 2.31
N PHE A 52 9.51 0.48 2.35
CA PHE A 52 8.85 -0.17 1.23
C PHE A 52 8.79 0.75 0.00
N PHE A 53 8.42 2.02 0.20
CA PHE A 53 8.32 2.99 -0.89
C PHE A 53 9.69 3.41 -1.44
N CYS A 54 10.68 3.64 -0.58
CA CYS A 54 12.05 3.99 -1.01
C CYS A 54 12.65 2.88 -1.88
N VAL A 55 12.56 1.63 -1.41
CA VAL A 55 13.05 0.45 -2.14
C VAL A 55 12.29 0.24 -3.46
N SER A 56 10.97 0.43 -3.44
CA SER A 56 10.13 0.31 -4.64
C SER A 56 10.44 1.39 -5.67
N GLY A 57 10.67 2.63 -5.22
CA GLY A 57 11.06 3.77 -6.04
C GLY A 57 12.41 3.55 -6.73
N PHE A 58 13.41 3.09 -5.99
CA PHE A 58 14.71 2.71 -6.54
C PHE A 58 14.56 1.67 -7.68
N LEU A 59 13.78 0.62 -7.45
CA LEU A 59 13.56 -0.42 -8.46
C LEU A 59 12.78 0.10 -9.68
N ILE A 60 11.75 0.93 -9.47
CA ILE A 60 10.99 1.58 -10.55
C ILE A 60 11.93 2.39 -11.44
N THR A 61 12.67 3.31 -10.84
CA THR A 61 13.55 4.24 -11.55
C THR A 61 14.62 3.47 -12.32
N ARG A 62 15.22 2.45 -11.71
CA ARG A 62 16.21 1.59 -12.38
C ARG A 62 15.64 0.87 -13.60
N ILE A 63 14.41 0.33 -13.50
CA ILE A 63 13.73 -0.32 -14.65
C ILE A 63 13.48 0.70 -15.76
N ILE A 64 12.94 1.88 -15.42
CA ILE A 64 12.64 2.94 -16.39
C ILE A 64 13.91 3.37 -17.12
N ILE A 65 14.99 3.68 -16.39
CA ILE A 65 16.27 4.09 -16.97
C ILE A 65 16.80 3.00 -17.91
N THR A 66 16.74 1.74 -17.49
CA THR A 66 17.23 0.62 -18.31
C THR A 66 16.42 0.44 -19.59
N GLU A 67 15.10 0.43 -19.50
CA GLU A 67 14.22 0.29 -20.68
C GLU A 67 14.40 1.50 -21.62
N LYS A 68 14.62 2.70 -21.07
CA LYS A 68 14.84 3.94 -21.84
C LYS A 68 16.18 3.92 -22.57
N LEU A 69 17.26 3.50 -21.91
CA LEU A 69 18.58 3.33 -22.53
C LEU A 69 18.57 2.31 -23.68
N LYS A 70 17.67 1.32 -23.60
CA LYS A 70 17.47 0.31 -24.65
C LYS A 70 16.48 0.74 -25.75
N GLY A 71 15.86 1.92 -25.64
CA GLY A 71 14.83 2.37 -26.58
C GLY A 71 13.53 1.55 -26.53
N THR A 72 13.31 0.75 -25.48
CA THR A 72 12.16 -0.18 -25.37
C THR A 72 11.11 0.28 -24.34
N PHE A 73 11.31 1.45 -23.74
CA PHE A 73 10.41 1.96 -22.71
C PHE A 73 9.06 2.37 -23.30
N HIS A 74 8.00 1.75 -22.77
CA HIS A 74 6.63 2.15 -23.04
C HIS A 74 5.88 2.35 -21.73
N PHE A 75 5.45 3.59 -21.50
CA PHE A 75 4.73 4.00 -20.29
C PHE A 75 3.50 3.12 -20.00
N GLY A 76 2.61 2.93 -20.98
CA GLY A 76 1.40 2.11 -20.80
C GLY A 76 1.72 0.66 -20.42
N LYS A 77 2.65 0.02 -21.13
CA LYS A 77 3.10 -1.35 -20.82
C LYS A 77 3.76 -1.44 -19.44
N PHE A 78 4.48 -0.41 -19.02
CA PHE A 78 5.08 -0.34 -17.70
C PHE A 78 4.02 -0.32 -16.59
N PHE A 79 3.04 0.58 -16.66
CA PHE A 79 1.98 0.67 -15.66
C PHE A 79 1.06 -0.55 -15.68
N PHE A 80 0.70 -1.06 -16.86
CA PHE A 80 -0.14 -2.25 -16.97
C PHE A 80 0.45 -3.47 -16.26
N ARG A 81 1.74 -3.77 -16.47
CA ARG A 81 2.45 -4.87 -15.79
C ARG A 81 2.49 -4.71 -14.26
N ARG A 82 2.44 -3.47 -13.77
CA ARG A 82 2.44 -3.17 -12.33
C ARG A 82 1.05 -3.26 -11.73
N SER A 83 0.04 -2.74 -12.44
CA SER A 83 -1.36 -2.86 -12.05
C SER A 83 -1.78 -4.32 -11.92
N LEU A 84 -1.37 -5.19 -12.85
CA LEU A 84 -1.62 -6.64 -12.75
C LEU A 84 -1.01 -7.32 -11.52
N ARG A 85 -0.11 -6.68 -10.78
CA ARG A 85 0.46 -7.23 -9.54
C ARG A 85 -0.23 -6.71 -8.28
N ILE A 86 -0.72 -5.46 -8.30
CA ILE A 86 -1.29 -4.79 -7.13
C ILE A 86 -2.82 -4.94 -7.10
N VAL A 87 -3.47 -4.81 -8.26
CA VAL A 87 -4.94 -4.87 -8.40
C VAL A 87 -5.52 -6.21 -7.94
N PRO A 88 -4.96 -7.39 -8.28
CA PRO A 88 -5.54 -8.65 -7.84
C PRO A 88 -5.55 -8.78 -6.32
N LEU A 89 -4.47 -8.35 -5.66
CA LEU A 89 -4.39 -8.39 -4.19
C LEU A 89 -5.39 -7.42 -3.56
N TYR A 90 -5.53 -6.22 -4.13
CA TYR A 90 -6.50 -5.23 -3.67
C TYR A 90 -7.95 -5.73 -3.76
N VAL A 91 -8.34 -6.28 -4.92
CA VAL A 91 -9.68 -6.86 -5.10
C VAL A 91 -9.91 -8.04 -4.17
N LEU A 92 -8.92 -8.93 -4.01
CA LEU A 92 -8.99 -10.07 -3.09
C LEU A 92 -9.23 -9.59 -1.65
N THR A 93 -8.50 -8.57 -1.19
CA THR A 93 -8.66 -8.02 0.16
C THR A 93 -10.06 -7.44 0.36
N LEU A 94 -10.59 -6.68 -0.62
CA LEU A 94 -11.95 -6.15 -0.53
C LEU A 94 -13.01 -7.26 -0.48
N LEU A 95 -12.87 -8.29 -1.32
CA LEU A 95 -13.77 -9.44 -1.29
C LEU A 95 -13.69 -10.20 0.03
N ALA A 96 -12.49 -10.40 0.57
CA ALA A 96 -12.29 -11.07 1.85
C ALA A 96 -12.93 -10.27 3.01
N VAL A 97 -12.73 -8.95 3.04
CA VAL A 97 -13.32 -8.07 4.06
C VAL A 97 -14.85 -8.05 3.92
N GLY A 98 -15.38 -7.85 2.72
CA GLY A 98 -16.83 -7.87 2.49
C GLY A 98 -17.47 -9.21 2.87
N PHE A 99 -16.80 -10.33 2.59
CA PHE A 99 -17.27 -11.67 2.95
C PHE A 99 -17.21 -11.94 4.46
N ILE A 100 -16.12 -11.57 5.14
CA ILE A 100 -15.91 -11.85 6.58
C ILE A 100 -16.82 -10.98 7.45
N PHE A 101 -16.92 -9.68 7.15
CA PHE A 101 -17.64 -8.74 7.99
C PHE A 101 -19.11 -8.56 7.58
N ASN A 102 -19.51 -9.07 6.41
CA ASN A 102 -20.89 -9.02 5.90
C ASN A 102 -21.51 -7.61 5.95
N GLU A 103 -20.67 -6.59 5.82
CA GLU A 103 -21.06 -5.20 5.91
C GLU A 103 -21.05 -4.56 4.52
N ASP A 104 -22.19 -3.99 4.14
CA ASP A 104 -22.38 -3.11 2.98
C ASP A 104 -21.78 -1.70 3.22
N VAL A 105 -20.73 -1.59 4.05
CA VAL A 105 -20.11 -0.32 4.44
C VAL A 105 -19.37 0.32 3.28
N GLY A 106 -20.13 0.94 2.39
CA GLY A 106 -19.62 1.77 1.31
C GLY A 106 -18.58 1.09 0.43
N MET A 107 -18.71 -0.22 0.20
CA MET A 107 -17.74 -1.00 -0.58
C MET A 107 -17.50 -0.40 -1.98
N GLN A 108 -18.53 0.25 -2.55
CA GLN A 108 -18.42 1.03 -3.78
C GLN A 108 -17.40 2.17 -3.66
N TRP A 109 -17.45 2.97 -2.58
CA TRP A 109 -16.51 4.06 -2.30
C TRP A 109 -15.10 3.56 -2.02
N GLN A 110 -15.00 2.36 -1.44
CA GLN A 110 -13.72 1.71 -1.19
C GLN A 110 -13.11 1.22 -2.51
N LEU A 111 -13.90 0.54 -3.37
CA LEU A 111 -13.53 0.03 -4.70
C LEU A 111 -13.02 1.13 -5.63
N THR A 112 -13.71 2.26 -5.66
CA THR A 112 -13.31 3.42 -6.47
C THR A 112 -12.22 4.27 -5.81
N TYR A 113 -11.75 3.86 -4.62
CA TYR A 113 -10.79 4.60 -3.80
C TYR A 113 -11.27 5.99 -3.37
N THR A 114 -12.56 6.30 -3.56
CA THR A 114 -13.14 7.63 -3.34
C THR A 114 -13.10 8.02 -1.86
N SER A 115 -13.23 7.07 -0.94
CA SER A 115 -13.08 7.32 0.49
C SER A 115 -11.70 7.91 0.84
N ASN A 116 -10.63 7.38 0.24
CA ASN A 116 -9.27 7.87 0.45
C ASN A 116 -9.09 9.30 -0.09
N PHE A 117 -9.62 9.58 -1.28
CA PHE A 117 -9.57 10.94 -1.85
C PHE A 117 -10.38 11.93 -1.00
N LEU A 118 -11.60 11.57 -0.61
CA LEU A 118 -12.44 12.40 0.26
C LEU A 118 -11.77 12.66 1.61
N TYR A 119 -11.13 11.67 2.20
CA TYR A 119 -10.38 11.82 3.45
C TYR A 119 -9.27 12.87 3.32
N ILE A 120 -8.49 12.80 2.23
CA ILE A 120 -7.43 13.76 1.92
C ILE A 120 -8.02 15.16 1.72
N PHE A 121 -9.05 15.30 0.88
CA PHE A 121 -9.67 16.60 0.61
C PHE A 121 -10.30 17.22 1.87
N LYS A 122 -10.85 16.41 2.78
CA LYS A 122 -11.47 16.91 4.00
C LYS A 122 -10.44 17.35 5.06
N HIS A 123 -9.32 16.66 5.19
CA HIS A 123 -8.34 16.90 6.27
C HIS A 123 -7.14 17.76 5.85
N TYR A 124 -6.73 17.72 4.58
CA TYR A 124 -5.52 18.39 4.10
C TYR A 124 -5.78 19.49 3.08
N CYS A 125 -6.95 19.49 2.41
CA CYS A 125 -7.32 20.61 1.55
C CYS A 125 -8.08 21.64 2.39
N PRO A 126 -7.54 22.85 2.61
CA PRO A 126 -8.27 23.90 3.27
C PRO A 126 -9.44 24.31 2.37
N THR A 127 -10.64 23.89 2.71
CA THR A 127 -11.91 24.28 2.06
C THR A 127 -12.28 25.76 2.30
N LYS A 128 -11.31 26.60 2.64
CA LYS A 128 -11.44 28.06 2.63
C LYS A 128 -10.95 28.64 1.31
N ILE A 129 -11.58 28.25 0.21
CA ILE A 129 -11.52 29.02 -1.03
C ILE A 129 -12.85 29.78 -1.13
N VAL A 130 -12.79 31.04 -0.70
CA VAL A 130 -13.65 32.16 -1.12
C VAL A 130 -15.16 31.94 -0.98
N LYS A 131 -15.69 32.23 0.22
CA LYS A 131 -16.98 32.93 0.29
C LYS A 131 -16.69 34.40 -0.05
N LYS A 132 -17.02 34.80 -1.27
CA LYS A 132 -17.17 36.22 -1.63
C LYS A 132 -18.63 36.60 -1.43
#